data_AF-A0A838P6C8-F1
#
_entry.id   AF-A0A838P6C8-F1
#
_cell.length_a   1.000
_cell.length_b   1.000
_cell.length_c   1.000
_cell.angle_alpha   90.00
_cell.angle_beta   90.00
_cell.angle_gamma   90.00
#
_symmetry.space_group_name_H-M   'P 1'
#
loop_
_entity.id
_entity.type
_entity.pdbx_description
1 polymer ?
#
loop_
_entity_poly.entity_id
_entity_poly.type
_entity_poly.pdbx_seq_one_letter_code
_entity_poly.pdbx_strand_id
1 'polypeptide(L)'
;IGTLDAADINHAIGVLGDLVTEHELPPKVLVVHRFTRRMLTNTDSIVLDPRVQVVIDMDGFGAPSLKAGTYRSWIVREPVQYTGFKLFYKNDKPLMTPAQVLELYPQPMYIQYQ
;
A
#
# COMPACT_ATOMS: atom_id res chain seq x y z
N ILE A 1 -2.02 -16.08 -5.97
CA ILE A 1 -2.38 -14.74 -5.47
C ILE A 1 -3.23 -14.98 -4.22
N GLY A 2 -2.80 -14.48 -3.06
CA GLY A 2 -3.56 -14.60 -1.81
C GLY A 2 -4.58 -13.47 -1.65
N THR A 3 -5.48 -13.62 -0.69
CA THR A 3 -6.46 -12.59 -0.29
C THR A 3 -6.31 -12.36 1.20
N LEU A 4 -6.24 -11.10 1.60
CA LEU A 4 -6.35 -10.63 2.97
C LEU A 4 -7.69 -9.92 3.13
N ASP A 5 -8.24 -10.00 4.33
CA ASP A 5 -9.38 -9.22 4.75
C ASP A 5 -8.95 -8.07 5.68
N ALA A 6 -9.82 -7.08 5.88
CA ALA A 6 -9.63 -6.09 6.92
C ALA A 6 -9.39 -6.69 8.31
N ALA A 7 -9.98 -7.86 8.62
CA ALA A 7 -9.67 -8.58 9.85
C ALA A 7 -8.19 -8.93 9.99
N ASP A 8 -7.55 -9.38 8.91
CA ASP A 8 -6.11 -9.70 8.89
C ASP A 8 -5.26 -8.44 9.06
N ILE A 9 -5.65 -7.35 8.41
CA ILE A 9 -4.96 -6.05 8.53
C ILE A 9 -5.10 -5.49 9.94
N ASN A 10 -6.30 -5.54 10.53
CA ASN A 10 -6.57 -5.09 11.89
C ASN A 10 -5.78 -5.92 12.92
N HIS A 11 -5.65 -7.23 12.69
CA HIS A 11 -4.80 -8.06 13.53
C HIS A 11 -3.33 -7.61 13.47
N ALA A 12 -2.79 -7.35 12.27
CA ALA A 12 -1.42 -6.85 12.11
C ALA A 12 -1.21 -5.46 12.73
N ILE A 13 -2.20 -4.56 12.61
CA ILE A 13 -2.20 -3.25 13.29
C ILE A 13 -2.14 -3.43 14.80
N GLY A 14 -2.96 -4.34 15.37
CA GLY A 14 -2.95 -4.64 16.80
C GLY A 14 -1.59 -5.14 17.27
N VAL A 15 -1.03 -6.15 16.60
CA VAL A 15 0.31 -6.70 16.93
C VAL A 15 1.38 -5.62 16.89
N LEU A 16 1.40 -4.77 15.85
CA LEU A 16 2.37 -3.68 15.75
C LEU A 16 2.14 -2.59 16.81
N GLY A 17 0.89 -2.26 17.13
CA GLY A 17 0.53 -1.28 18.16
C GLY A 17 0.93 -1.75 19.57
N ASP A 18 0.77 -3.04 19.85
CA ASP A 18 1.17 -3.66 21.11
C ASP A 18 2.69 -3.62 21.25
N LEU A 19 3.45 -4.00 20.19
CA LEU A 19 4.92 -3.87 20.18
C LEU A 19 5.38 -2.42 20.38
N VAL A 20 4.70 -1.45 19.77
CA VAL A 20 4.98 -0.03 19.97
C VAL A 20 4.84 0.37 21.42
N THR A 21 3.81 -0.14 22.10
CA THR A 21 3.49 0.22 23.48
C THR A 21 4.40 -0.50 24.47
N GLU A 22 4.59 -1.80 24.30
CA GLU A 22 5.39 -2.65 25.18
C GLU A 22 6.86 -2.22 25.23
N HIS A 23 7.39 -1.76 24.10
CA HIS A 23 8.80 -1.43 23.96
C HIS A 23 9.07 0.07 23.79
N GLU A 24 8.07 0.92 24.07
CA GLU A 24 8.17 2.38 23.96
C GLU A 24 8.76 2.85 22.60
N LEU A 25 8.37 2.18 21.52
CA LEU A 25 8.92 2.43 20.19
C LEU A 25 8.21 3.61 19.52
N PRO A 26 8.85 4.26 18.53
CA PRO A 26 8.12 5.16 17.65
C PRO A 26 7.09 4.38 16.81
N PRO A 27 6.03 5.05 16.30
CA PRO A 27 5.03 4.44 15.42
C PRO A 27 5.64 3.64 14.25
N LYS A 28 4.90 2.63 13.77
CA LYS A 28 5.36 1.72 12.70
C LYS A 28 4.56 1.93 11.42
N VAL A 29 5.19 1.65 10.29
CA VAL A 29 4.51 1.62 8.98
C VAL A 29 4.14 0.18 8.66
N LEU A 30 2.86 -0.08 8.44
CA LEU A 30 2.36 -1.35 7.90
C LEU A 30 2.14 -1.18 6.39
N VAL A 31 2.98 -1.84 5.59
CA VAL A 31 2.86 -1.83 4.12
C VAL A 31 2.07 -3.06 3.68
N VAL A 32 0.93 -2.84 3.02
CA VAL A 32 0.05 -3.89 2.49
C VAL A 32 0.10 -3.87 0.97
N HIS A 33 0.71 -4.90 0.38
CA HIS A 33 0.86 -4.98 -1.08
C HIS A 33 -0.43 -5.42 -1.78
N ARG A 34 -0.83 -4.67 -2.82
CA ARG A 34 -2.03 -4.94 -3.61
C ARG A 34 -1.81 -4.61 -5.09
N PHE A 35 -2.11 -5.57 -5.96
CA PHE A 35 -2.11 -5.36 -7.42
C PHE A 35 -3.34 -5.92 -8.14
N THR A 36 -4.24 -6.58 -7.40
CA THR A 36 -5.57 -6.93 -7.89
C THR A 36 -6.61 -6.52 -6.85
N ARG A 37 -7.86 -6.31 -7.30
CA ARG A 37 -8.95 -5.97 -6.38
C ARG A 37 -9.15 -7.03 -5.29
N ARG A 38 -9.10 -8.31 -5.64
CA ARG A 38 -9.42 -9.43 -4.73
C ARG A 38 -8.35 -9.72 -3.67
N MET A 39 -7.19 -9.05 -3.73
CA MET A 39 -6.12 -9.26 -2.75
C MET A 39 -6.41 -8.65 -1.38
N LEU A 40 -7.28 -7.64 -1.32
CA LEU A 40 -7.68 -6.99 -0.08
C LEU A 40 -9.18 -6.72 -0.12
N THR A 41 -9.92 -7.26 0.84
CA THR A 41 -11.37 -7.11 0.97
C THR A 41 -11.75 -6.25 2.16
N ASN A 42 -12.95 -5.65 2.10
CA ASN A 42 -13.57 -4.89 3.20
C ASN A 42 -12.69 -3.76 3.74
N THR A 43 -11.96 -3.04 2.87
CA THR A 43 -11.00 -1.99 3.24
C THR A 43 -11.58 -0.88 4.11
N ASP A 44 -12.88 -0.63 3.98
CA ASP A 44 -13.66 0.31 4.80
C ASP A 44 -13.78 -0.11 6.27
N SER A 45 -13.52 -1.39 6.57
CA SER A 45 -13.53 -1.97 7.93
C SER A 45 -12.13 -1.98 8.57
N ILE A 46 -11.11 -1.41 7.93
CA ILE A 46 -9.77 -1.26 8.52
C ILE A 46 -9.82 -0.16 9.58
N VAL A 47 -9.42 -0.49 10.81
CA VAL A 47 -9.41 0.42 11.96
C VAL A 47 -8.01 1.00 12.13
N LEU A 48 -7.90 2.31 11.95
CA LEU A 48 -6.62 3.01 12.06
C LEU A 48 -6.21 3.21 13.53
N ASP A 49 -4.91 3.12 13.79
CA ASP A 49 -4.30 3.35 15.11
C ASP A 49 -3.18 4.39 14.97
N PRO A 50 -3.10 5.44 15.81
CA PRO A 50 -2.03 6.43 15.72
C PRO A 50 -0.61 5.84 15.88
N ARG A 51 -0.48 4.65 16.48
CA ARG A 51 0.78 3.90 16.62
C ARG A 51 1.20 3.20 15.31
N VAL A 52 0.29 3.05 14.34
CA VAL A 52 0.56 2.33 13.08
C VAL A 52 0.03 3.09 11.86
N GLN A 53 0.92 3.40 10.92
CA GLN A 53 0.57 4.06 9.67
C GLN A 53 0.41 3.02 8.56
N VAL A 54 -0.80 2.91 8.00
CA VAL A 54 -1.13 1.92 6.99
C VAL A 54 -0.91 2.48 5.59
N VAL A 55 -0.06 1.81 4.81
CA VAL A 55 0.22 2.11 3.40
C VAL A 55 -0.36 0.98 2.55
N ILE A 56 -1.31 1.29 1.68
CA ILE A 56 -1.74 0.36 0.63
C ILE A 56 -0.85 0.59 -0.59
N ASP A 57 0.04 -0.35 -0.85
CA ASP A 57 1.10 -0.25 -1.85
C ASP A 57 0.71 -0.91 -3.17
N MET A 58 0.76 -0.16 -4.27
CA MET A 58 0.55 -0.71 -5.60
C MET A 58 1.74 -1.58 -5.99
N ASP A 59 1.51 -2.89 -5.98
CA ASP A 59 2.56 -3.91 -6.16
C ASP A 59 2.44 -4.67 -7.50
N GLY A 60 1.95 -3.99 -8.53
CA GLY A 60 1.76 -4.57 -9.88
C GLY A 60 2.85 -4.09 -10.83
N PHE A 61 3.33 -4.94 -11.73
CA PHE A 61 4.34 -4.56 -12.72
C PHE A 61 3.74 -4.35 -14.12
N GLY A 62 4.49 -3.63 -14.98
CA GLY A 62 4.19 -3.49 -16.40
C GLY A 62 4.39 -2.08 -16.92
N ALA A 63 3.78 -1.78 -18.07
CA ALA A 63 3.88 -0.46 -18.67
C ALA A 63 3.28 0.64 -17.77
N PRO A 64 3.76 1.89 -17.84
CA PRO A 64 3.28 3.00 -17.01
C PRO A 64 1.76 3.18 -17.00
N SER A 65 1.10 3.03 -18.15
CA SER A 65 -0.36 3.15 -18.27
C SER A 65 -1.10 2.07 -17.50
N LEU A 66 -0.61 0.83 -17.53
CA LEU A 66 -1.17 -0.28 -16.76
C LEU A 66 -0.98 -0.05 -15.26
N LYS A 67 0.22 0.39 -14.85
CA LYS A 67 0.48 0.64 -13.42
C LYS A 67 -0.37 1.78 -12.88
N ALA A 68 -0.41 2.92 -13.58
CA ALA A 68 -1.25 4.06 -13.21
C ALA A 68 -2.74 3.70 -13.21
N GLY A 69 -3.20 2.87 -14.17
CA GLY A 69 -4.57 2.36 -14.21
C GLY A 69 -4.91 1.47 -13.03
N THR A 70 -3.99 0.59 -12.65
CA THR A 70 -4.13 -0.33 -11.51
C THR A 70 -4.12 0.43 -10.18
N TYR A 71 -3.23 1.42 -10.05
CA TYR A 71 -3.19 2.35 -8.92
C TYR A 71 -4.55 3.04 -8.72
N ARG A 72 -5.08 3.69 -9.77
CA ARG A 72 -6.40 4.33 -9.74
C ARG A 72 -7.53 3.36 -9.41
N SER A 73 -7.46 2.14 -9.94
CA SER A 73 -8.57 1.18 -9.82
C SER A 73 -8.63 0.53 -8.44
N TRP A 74 -7.49 0.14 -7.88
CA TRP A 74 -7.44 -0.73 -6.68
C TRP A 74 -6.88 -0.05 -5.44
N ILE A 75 -6.18 1.07 -5.57
CA ILE A 75 -5.64 1.80 -4.42
C ILE A 75 -6.52 3.01 -4.14
N VAL A 76 -6.78 3.83 -5.17
CA VAL A 76 -7.50 5.10 -5.00
C VAL A 76 -8.99 4.91 -4.73
N ARG A 77 -9.64 3.95 -5.37
CA ARG A 77 -11.08 3.69 -5.20
C ARG A 77 -11.45 3.03 -3.88
N GLU A 78 -10.48 2.48 -3.18
CA GLU A 78 -10.67 1.79 -1.91
C GLU A 78 -9.64 2.34 -0.89
N PRO A 79 -9.74 3.65 -0.56
CA PRO A 79 -8.73 4.34 0.24
C PRO A 79 -8.72 3.86 1.69
N VAL A 80 -7.54 3.88 2.31
CA VAL A 80 -7.36 3.50 3.73
C VAL A 80 -6.72 4.66 4.51
N GLN A 81 -5.41 4.88 4.38
CA GLN A 81 -4.74 6.00 5.03
C GLN A 81 -3.69 6.64 4.10
N TYR A 82 -2.65 5.87 3.76
CA TYR A 82 -1.61 6.30 2.82
C TYR A 82 -1.54 5.35 1.63
N THR A 83 -0.95 5.85 0.55
CA THR A 83 -0.74 5.05 -0.66
C THR A 83 0.75 4.86 -0.92
N GLY A 84 1.08 3.69 -1.44
CA GLY A 84 2.43 3.32 -1.88
C GLY A 84 2.47 2.99 -3.37
N PHE A 85 3.66 3.03 -3.95
CA PHE A 85 3.90 2.62 -5.32
C PHE A 85 5.23 1.88 -5.45
N LYS A 86 5.18 0.62 -5.92
CA LYS A 86 6.38 -0.17 -6.20
C LYS A 86 6.79 -0.09 -7.66
N LEU A 87 8.09 0.08 -7.89
CA LEU A 87 8.73 0.08 -9.19
C LEU A 87 9.63 -1.14 -9.33
N PHE A 88 9.49 -1.88 -10.43
CA PHE A 88 10.26 -3.09 -10.71
C PHE A 88 11.27 -2.84 -11.82
N TYR A 89 12.57 -2.83 -11.52
CA TYR A 89 13.64 -2.53 -12.49
C TYR A 89 13.64 -3.44 -13.72
N LYS A 90 13.29 -4.71 -13.54
CA LYS A 90 13.34 -5.73 -14.61
C LYS A 90 12.01 -5.88 -15.36
N ASN A 91 10.88 -5.62 -14.68
CA ASN A 91 9.54 -5.95 -15.16
C ASN A 91 8.77 -4.74 -15.68
N ASP A 92 9.06 -3.54 -15.18
CA ASP A 92 8.43 -2.31 -15.66
C ASP A 92 9.13 -1.83 -16.93
N LYS A 93 8.39 -1.79 -18.03
CA LYS A 93 8.91 -1.47 -19.36
C LYS A 93 7.99 -0.46 -20.07
N PRO A 94 8.40 0.81 -20.22
CA PRO A 94 9.53 1.45 -19.52
C PRO A 94 9.25 1.63 -18.02
N LEU A 95 10.31 1.80 -17.22
CA LEU A 95 10.21 2.20 -15.82
C LEU A 95 9.67 3.64 -15.73
N MET A 96 8.71 3.90 -14.83
CA MET A 96 8.26 5.26 -14.57
C MET A 96 9.36 6.09 -13.88
N THR A 97 9.48 7.35 -14.27
CA THR A 97 10.39 8.30 -13.61
C THR A 97 9.83 8.75 -12.25
N PRO A 98 10.68 9.23 -11.32
CA PRO A 98 10.21 9.80 -10.07
C PRO A 98 9.15 10.89 -10.25
N ALA A 99 9.33 11.79 -11.24
CA ALA A 99 8.35 12.84 -11.54
C ALA A 99 6.98 12.25 -11.91
N GLN A 100 6.94 11.24 -12.77
CA GLN A 100 5.70 10.56 -13.16
C GLN A 100 5.02 9.83 -11.99
N VAL A 101 5.79 9.29 -11.04
CA VAL A 101 5.21 8.67 -9.84
C VAL A 101 4.63 9.73 -8.90
N LEU A 102 5.30 10.87 -8.74
CA LEU A 102 4.83 11.98 -7.90
C LEU A 102 3.63 12.73 -8.52
N GLU A 103 3.40 12.61 -9.82
CA GLU A 103 2.19 13.13 -10.49
C GLU A 103 0.94 12.27 -10.28
N LEU A 104 1.06 11.07 -9.69
CA LEU A 104 -0.10 10.24 -9.36
C LEU A 104 -0.97 10.92 -8.28
N TYR A 105 -2.27 10.69 -8.34
CA TYR A 105 -3.23 11.22 -7.35
C TYR A 105 -4.03 10.08 -6.68
N PRO A 106 -4.04 10.00 -5.33
CA PRO A 106 -3.24 10.80 -4.41
C PRO A 106 -1.74 10.56 -4.62
N GLN A 107 -0.89 11.48 -4.18
CA GLN A 107 0.56 11.31 -4.31
C GLN A 107 1.03 10.14 -3.41
N PRO A 108 1.77 9.15 -3.93
CA PRO A 108 2.31 8.07 -3.12
C PRO A 108 3.27 8.61 -2.05
N MET A 109 3.06 8.19 -0.81
CA MET A 109 3.90 8.58 0.34
C MET A 109 5.06 7.59 0.57
N TYR A 110 4.92 6.40 0.02
CA TYR A 110 5.92 5.33 0.07
C TYR A 110 6.25 4.89 -1.35
N ILE A 111 7.53 4.87 -1.70
CA ILE A 111 8.00 4.43 -3.02
C ILE A 111 9.03 3.33 -2.79
N GLN A 112 8.74 2.13 -3.30
CA GLN A 112 9.65 0.99 -3.22
C GLN A 112 10.24 0.69 -4.60
N TYR A 113 11.53 0.37 -4.63
CA TYR A 113 12.21 -0.09 -5.82
C TYR A 113 12.64 -1.55 -5.62
N GLN A 114 12.39 -2.42 -6.60
CA GLN A 114 12.72 -3.85 -6.57
C GLN A 114 13.32 -4.33 -7.89
#